data_AF-A0A953JIX0-F1
#
_entry.id   AF-A0A953JIX0-F1
#
_cell.length_a   1.000
_cell.length_b   1.000
_cell.length_c   1.000
_cell.angle_alpha   90.00
_cell.angle_beta   90.00
_cell.angle_gamma   90.00
#
_symmetry.space_group_name_H-M   'P 1'
#
loop_
_entity.id
_entity.type
_entity.pdbx_description
1 polymer ?
#
loop_
_entity_poly.entity_id
_entity_poly.type
_entity_poly.pdbx_seq_one_letter_code
_entity_poly.pdbx_strand_id
1 'polypeptide(L)'
;TAIYVADTLGELGLFYRLAQVCLVGGSLVPHGGQNPLEPARLGCPILLGPNTWNFAEPVARLLANGGAQRVEGPDPAAALAAAVGDVLSDPGRGRAMAEAAAATVAPAAGLPGQVADALLRLLPGAGPGQRHAFTAPAERQDPA
;
A
#
# COMPACT_ATOMS: atom_id res chain seq x y z
N THR A 1 -25.15 3.04 -5.11
CA THR A 1 -24.79 2.69 -3.72
C THR A 1 -24.02 3.83 -3.10
N ALA A 2 -24.35 4.25 -1.87
CA ALA A 2 -23.66 5.35 -1.20
C ALA A 2 -22.44 4.88 -0.38
N ILE A 3 -22.49 3.68 0.18
CA ILE A 3 -21.41 3.06 0.97
C ILE A 3 -21.33 1.58 0.59
N TYR A 4 -20.10 1.10 0.37
CA TYR A 4 -19.79 -0.32 0.16
C TYR A 4 -18.84 -0.80 1.26
N VAL A 5 -19.17 -1.91 1.91
CA VAL A 5 -18.33 -2.54 2.94
C VAL A 5 -17.71 -3.79 2.35
N ALA A 6 -16.38 -3.79 2.19
CA ALA A 6 -15.61 -4.94 1.74
C ALA A 6 -15.19 -5.81 2.93
N ASP A 7 -16.03 -6.78 3.31
CA ASP A 7 -15.82 -7.66 4.47
C ASP A 7 -15.29 -9.04 4.02
N THR A 8 -14.14 -9.02 3.36
CA THR A 8 -13.53 -10.17 2.69
C THR A 8 -12.02 -10.06 2.72
N LEU A 9 -11.34 -11.20 2.85
CA LEU A 9 -9.89 -11.26 2.84
C LEU A 9 -9.36 -11.35 1.41
N GLY A 10 -8.25 -10.66 1.13
CA GLY A 10 -7.55 -10.73 -0.15
C GLY A 10 -8.02 -9.74 -1.22
N GLU A 11 -9.11 -8.99 -0.99
CA GLU A 11 -9.65 -8.05 -1.98
C GLU A 11 -9.08 -6.62 -1.88
N LEU A 12 -8.33 -6.30 -0.83
CA LEU A 12 -7.83 -4.94 -0.58
C LEU A 12 -7.02 -4.36 -1.76
N GLY A 13 -6.24 -5.21 -2.45
CA GLY A 13 -5.49 -4.81 -3.62
C GLY A 13 -6.36 -4.37 -4.81
N LEU A 14 -7.55 -4.94 -4.97
CA LEU A 14 -8.53 -4.49 -5.97
C LEU A 14 -9.01 -3.08 -5.63
N PHE A 15 -9.37 -2.83 -4.37
CA PHE A 15 -9.83 -1.52 -3.94
C PHE A 15 -8.76 -0.44 -4.10
N TYR A 16 -7.49 -0.72 -3.81
CA TYR A 16 -6.42 0.24 -4.06
C TYR A 16 -6.23 0.58 -5.55
N ARG A 17 -6.45 -0.38 -6.45
CA ARG A 17 -6.36 -0.11 -7.91
C ARG A 17 -7.54 0.70 -8.44
N LEU A 18 -8.70 0.61 -7.79
CA LEU A 18 -9.93 1.29 -8.22
C LEU A 18 -10.15 2.64 -7.52
N ALA A 19 -9.63 2.79 -6.30
CA ALA A 19 -9.85 3.98 -5.49
C ALA A 19 -9.03 5.16 -6.00
N GLN A 20 -9.68 6.32 -6.14
CA GLN A 20 -9.05 7.58 -6.51
C GLN A 20 -8.24 8.20 -5.35
N VAL A 21 -8.51 7.77 -4.12
CA VAL A 21 -7.78 8.15 -2.90
C VAL A 21 -8.09 7.13 -1.82
N CYS A 22 -7.12 6.86 -0.94
CA CYS A 22 -7.32 6.03 0.24
C CYS A 22 -6.84 6.74 1.50
N LEU A 23 -7.49 6.46 2.63
CA LEU A 23 -6.95 6.74 3.96
C LEU A 23 -6.42 5.43 4.54
N VAL A 24 -5.17 5.42 4.98
CA VAL A 24 -4.62 4.25 5.69
C VAL A 24 -5.21 4.22 7.11
N GLY A 25 -5.95 3.15 7.41
CA GLY A 25 -6.65 2.98 8.69
C GLY A 25 -5.74 3.00 9.92
N GLY A 26 -6.34 3.19 11.09
CA GLY A 26 -5.64 3.31 12.39
C GLY A 26 -4.90 4.63 12.60
N SER A 27 -4.48 5.30 11.52
CA SER A 27 -3.59 6.46 11.58
C SER A 27 -4.20 7.74 12.18
N LEU A 28 -5.54 7.87 12.21
CA LEU A 28 -6.25 9.03 12.79
C LEU A 28 -6.45 8.95 14.31
N VAL A 29 -6.16 7.79 14.92
CA VAL A 29 -6.30 7.55 16.36
C VAL A 29 -4.96 7.10 16.95
N PRO A 30 -4.69 7.22 18.26
CA PRO A 30 -3.41 6.84 18.87
C PRO A 30 -3.23 5.31 18.99
N HIS A 31 -3.47 4.60 17.89
CA HIS A 31 -3.32 3.16 17.72
C HIS A 31 -2.08 2.81 16.89
N GLY A 32 -1.68 3.69 15.97
CA GLY A 32 -0.70 3.39 14.92
C GLY A 32 -1.37 3.23 13.56
N GLY A 33 -0.58 3.25 12.48
CA GLY A 33 -1.07 3.15 11.11
C GLY A 33 -1.09 1.71 10.60
N GLN A 34 -1.51 1.53 9.35
CA GLN A 34 -1.32 0.28 8.60
C GLN A 34 -0.23 0.46 7.54
N ASN A 35 0.12 -0.64 6.86
CA ASN A 35 1.18 -0.64 5.85
C ASN A 35 0.86 0.30 4.68
N PRO A 36 1.60 1.41 4.48
CA PRO A 36 1.34 2.35 3.40
C PRO A 36 1.96 1.89 2.07
N LEU A 37 2.75 0.81 2.06
CA LEU A 37 3.48 0.36 0.87
C LEU A 37 2.58 -0.34 -0.14
N GLU A 38 1.49 -0.98 0.32
CA GLU A 38 0.51 -1.62 -0.56
C GLU A 38 -0.20 -0.61 -1.48
N PRO A 39 -0.86 0.45 -0.97
CA PRO A 39 -1.45 1.46 -1.84
C PRO A 39 -0.41 2.17 -2.71
N ALA A 40 0.81 2.40 -2.19
CA ALA A 40 1.89 3.01 -2.96
C ALA A 40 2.29 2.16 -4.18
N ARG A 41 2.41 0.84 -4.02
CA ARG A 41 2.74 -0.08 -5.12
C ARG A 41 1.60 -0.20 -6.14
N LEU A 42 0.37 0.04 -5.71
CA LEU A 42 -0.84 -0.13 -6.53
C LEU A 42 -1.33 1.18 -7.15
N GLY A 43 -0.60 2.28 -6.96
CA GLY A 43 -0.91 3.57 -7.59
C GLY A 43 -2.12 4.28 -6.97
N CYS A 44 -2.40 4.04 -5.69
CA CYS A 44 -3.48 4.71 -4.98
C CYS A 44 -2.92 5.95 -4.24
N PRO A 45 -3.49 7.16 -4.43
CA PRO A 45 -3.14 8.33 -3.63
C PRO A 45 -3.40 8.10 -2.13
N ILE A 46 -2.46 8.51 -1.28
CA ILE A 46 -2.40 8.06 0.13
C ILE A 46 -2.59 9.21 1.12
N LEU A 47 -3.68 9.15 1.88
CA LEU A 47 -3.89 9.96 3.07
C LEU A 47 -3.49 9.18 4.33
N LEU A 48 -2.86 9.87 5.27
CA LEU A 48 -2.36 9.31 6.54
C LEU A 48 -2.71 10.25 7.68
N GLY A 49 -3.21 9.76 8.80
CA GLY A 49 -3.26 10.54 10.04
C GLY A 49 -1.90 10.74 10.71
N PRO A 50 -1.84 11.39 11.88
CA PRO A 50 -0.59 11.67 12.57
C PRO A 50 0.03 10.44 13.27
N ASN A 51 -0.76 9.40 13.53
CA ASN A 51 -0.32 8.23 14.29
C ASN A 51 0.22 7.12 13.38
N THR A 52 1.43 7.29 12.86
CA THR A 52 2.08 6.32 11.94
C THR A 52 3.40 5.77 12.46
N TRP A 53 3.59 5.72 13.79
CA TRP A 53 4.87 5.39 14.42
C TRP A 53 5.39 3.99 14.06
N ASN A 54 4.51 3.01 13.88
CA ASN A 54 4.84 1.64 13.48
C ASN A 54 5.33 1.53 12.02
N PHE A 55 5.11 2.57 11.21
CA PHE A 55 5.56 2.69 9.83
C PHE A 55 6.32 4.01 9.60
N ALA A 56 7.06 4.49 10.61
CA ALA A 56 7.67 5.82 10.60
C ALA A 56 8.60 6.06 9.39
N GLU A 57 9.49 5.11 9.08
CA GLU A 57 10.44 5.21 7.97
C GLU A 57 9.75 5.26 6.59
N PRO A 58 8.88 4.29 6.21
CA PRO A 58 8.24 4.34 4.91
C PRO A 58 7.30 5.54 4.78
N VAL A 59 6.61 5.94 5.86
CA VAL A 59 5.77 7.14 5.84
C VAL A 59 6.59 8.42 5.66
N ALA A 60 7.73 8.56 6.35
CA ALA A 60 8.59 9.73 6.18
C ALA A 60 9.06 9.87 4.72
N ARG A 61 9.44 8.76 4.08
CA ARG A 61 9.84 8.76 2.67
C ARG A 61 8.69 9.11 1.73
N LEU A 62 7.50 8.57 1.96
CA LEU A 62 6.32 8.88 1.15
C LEU A 62 5.94 10.36 1.27
N LEU A 63 5.96 10.93 2.47
CA LEU A 63 5.67 12.35 2.67
C LEU A 63 6.74 13.24 2.01
N ALA A 64 8.02 12.91 2.17
CA ALA A 64 9.13 13.69 1.59
C ALA A 64 9.08 13.75 0.06
N ASN A 65 8.64 12.66 -0.59
CA ASN A 65 8.52 12.59 -2.04
C ASN A 65 7.15 13.07 -2.58
N GLY A 66 6.21 13.47 -1.71
CA GLY A 66 4.85 13.84 -2.12
C GLY A 66 3.96 12.65 -2.50
N GLY A 67 4.36 11.43 -2.16
CA GLY A 67 3.57 10.20 -2.36
C GLY A 67 2.49 9.96 -1.30
N ALA A 68 2.49 10.74 -0.22
CA ALA A 68 1.45 10.74 0.81
C ALA A 68 1.16 12.16 1.30
N GLN A 69 -0.02 12.35 1.89
CA GLN A 69 -0.41 13.59 2.56
C GLN A 69 -0.87 13.26 3.97
N ARG A 70 -0.40 14.07 4.94
CA ARG A 70 -0.85 13.96 6.32
C ARG A 70 -2.16 14.71 6.52
N VAL A 71 -3.11 14.06 7.18
CA VAL A 71 -4.39 14.60 7.61
C VAL A 71 -4.26 14.92 9.10
N GLU A 72 -4.24 16.20 9.41
CA GLU A 72 -4.08 16.72 10.76
C GLU A 72 -4.84 18.04 10.92
N GLY A 73 -5.25 18.34 12.15
CA GLY A 73 -6.04 19.52 12.47
C GLY A 73 -6.87 19.33 13.74
N PRO A 74 -7.50 20.41 14.24
CA PRO A 74 -8.34 20.36 15.44
C PRO A 74 -9.61 19.54 15.26
N ASP A 75 -10.10 19.42 14.02
CA ASP A 75 -11.21 18.56 13.62
C ASP A 75 -10.71 17.55 12.57
N PRO A 76 -10.43 16.29 12.97
CA PRO A 76 -9.94 15.26 12.06
C PRO A 76 -10.93 14.92 10.93
N ALA A 77 -12.24 15.03 11.17
CA ALA A 77 -13.24 14.70 10.16
C ALA A 77 -13.29 15.78 9.07
N ALA A 78 -13.28 17.05 9.46
CA ALA A 78 -13.21 18.16 8.52
C ALA A 78 -11.89 18.15 7.73
N ALA A 79 -10.75 17.89 8.41
CA ALA A 79 -9.45 17.77 7.76
C ALA A 79 -9.41 16.63 6.73
N LEU A 80 -10.00 15.47 7.07
CA LEU A 80 -10.10 14.35 6.15
C LEU A 80 -10.97 14.70 4.93
N ALA A 81 -12.13 15.31 5.15
CA ALA A 81 -13.04 15.72 4.08
C ALA A 81 -12.37 16.70 3.11
N ALA A 82 -11.64 17.68 3.62
CA ALA A 82 -10.87 18.62 2.81
C ALA A 82 -9.78 17.91 1.99
N ALA A 83 -8.96 17.05 2.63
CA ALA A 83 -7.90 16.34 1.94
C ALA A 83 -8.43 15.39 0.84
N VAL A 84 -9.54 14.70 1.09
CA VAL A 84 -10.22 13.89 0.07
C VAL A 84 -10.74 14.78 -1.06
N GLY A 85 -11.40 15.89 -0.72
CA GLY A 85 -11.92 16.85 -1.70
C GLY A 85 -10.83 17.41 -2.61
N ASP A 86 -9.68 17.77 -2.05
CA ASP A 86 -8.53 18.30 -2.80
C ASP A 86 -7.99 17.29 -3.82
N VAL A 87 -7.86 16.02 -3.41
CA VAL A 87 -7.37 14.95 -4.31
C VAL A 87 -8.40 14.61 -5.39
N LEU A 88 -9.69 14.60 -5.06
CA LEU A 88 -10.75 14.27 -6.02
C LEU A 88 -11.07 15.41 -7.00
N SER A 89 -10.87 16.67 -6.59
CA SER A 89 -11.16 17.84 -7.43
C SER A 89 -10.07 18.13 -8.47
N ASP A 90 -8.86 17.60 -8.27
CA ASP A 90 -7.74 17.71 -9.21
C ASP A 90 -7.16 16.32 -9.55
N PRO A 91 -7.60 15.71 -10.67
CA PRO A 91 -7.07 14.43 -11.13
C PRO A 91 -5.55 14.44 -11.37
N GLY A 92 -4.98 15.59 -11.73
CA GLY A 92 -3.53 15.75 -11.94
C GLY A 92 -2.77 15.61 -10.63
N ARG A 93 -3.27 16.21 -9.54
CA ARG A 93 -2.73 16.04 -8.19
C ARG A 93 -2.77 14.59 -7.74
N GLY A 94 -3.93 13.93 -7.86
CA GLY A 94 -4.06 12.52 -7.48
C GLY A 94 -3.07 11.64 -8.24
N ARG A 95 -2.97 11.82 -9.55
CA ARG A 95 -2.00 11.08 -10.39
C ARG A 95 -0.55 11.32 -9.97
N ALA A 96 -0.15 12.57 -9.78
CA ALA A 96 1.21 12.92 -9.37
C ALA A 96 1.57 12.29 -8.01
N MET A 97 0.62 12.30 -7.07
CA MET A 97 0.78 11.67 -5.76
C MET A 97 0.95 10.14 -5.87
N ALA A 98 0.14 9.48 -6.68
CA ALA A 98 0.27 8.04 -6.94
C ALA A 98 1.61 7.68 -7.61
N GLU A 99 2.04 8.45 -8.60
CA GLU A 99 3.32 8.25 -9.28
C GLU A 99 4.51 8.44 -8.32
N ALA A 100 4.46 9.46 -7.45
CA ALA A 100 5.46 9.69 -6.41
C ALA A 100 5.50 8.56 -5.36
N ALA A 101 4.32 8.05 -4.97
CA ALA A 101 4.22 6.91 -4.07
C ALA A 101 4.85 5.65 -4.68
N ALA A 102 4.51 5.35 -5.94
CA ALA A 102 5.07 4.22 -6.67
C ALA A 102 6.60 4.33 -6.84
N ALA A 103 7.11 5.51 -7.16
CA ALA A 103 8.55 5.76 -7.28
C ALA A 103 9.28 5.52 -5.94
N THR A 104 8.65 5.83 -4.81
CA THR A 104 9.21 5.61 -3.47
C THR A 104 9.42 4.11 -3.17
N VAL A 105 8.57 3.24 -3.69
CA VAL A 105 8.59 1.80 -3.38
C VAL A 105 9.22 0.93 -4.47
N ALA A 106 9.40 1.48 -5.68
CA ALA A 106 10.00 0.78 -6.82
C ALA A 106 11.38 0.12 -6.54
N PRO A 107 12.32 0.77 -5.81
CA PRO A 107 13.64 0.17 -5.55
C PRO A 107 13.58 -1.18 -4.79
N ALA A 108 12.51 -1.42 -4.03
CA ALA A 108 12.33 -2.63 -3.23
C ALA A 108 11.52 -3.73 -3.94
N ALA A 109 11.12 -3.55 -5.20
CA ALA A 109 10.21 -4.46 -5.89
C ALA A 109 10.74 -5.90 -6.00
N GLY A 110 12.05 -6.08 -6.17
CA GLY A 110 12.71 -7.39 -6.28
C GLY A 110 13.13 -8.03 -4.95
N LEU A 111 12.96 -7.33 -3.83
CA LEU A 111 13.43 -7.80 -2.53
C LEU A 111 12.84 -9.16 -2.09
N PRO A 112 11.54 -9.46 -2.30
CA PRO A 112 10.99 -10.76 -1.93
C PRO A 112 11.70 -11.94 -2.63
N GLY A 113 12.03 -11.79 -3.91
CA GLY A 113 12.77 -12.81 -4.67
C GLY A 113 14.19 -12.99 -4.15
N GLN A 114 14.89 -11.87 -3.87
CA GLN A 114 16.24 -11.91 -3.30
C GLN A 114 16.28 -12.57 -1.92
N VAL A 115 15.29 -12.27 -1.07
CA VAL A 115 15.16 -12.90 0.25
C VAL A 115 14.82 -14.38 0.11
N ALA A 116 13.91 -14.75 -0.79
CA ALA A 116 13.59 -16.15 -1.06
C ALA A 116 14.84 -16.92 -1.54
N ASP A 117 15.60 -16.36 -2.49
CA ASP A 117 16.85 -16.95 -2.97
C ASP A 117 17.89 -17.12 -1.86
N ALA A 118 18.00 -16.14 -0.95
CA ALA A 118 18.90 -16.22 0.19
C ALA A 118 18.48 -17.32 1.17
N LEU A 119 17.18 -17.42 1.48
CA LEU A 119 16.63 -18.46 2.35
C LEU A 119 16.78 -19.86 1.75
N LEU A 120 16.53 -20.02 0.45
CA LEU A 120 16.67 -21.29 -0.25
C LEU A 120 18.11 -21.84 -0.20
N ARG A 121 19.12 -20.96 -0.21
CA ARG A 121 20.54 -21.36 -0.05
C ARG A 121 20.88 -21.89 1.34
N LEU A 122 20.07 -21.59 2.36
CA LEU A 122 20.28 -22.06 3.73
C LEU A 122 19.58 -23.40 4.01
N LEU A 123 18.74 -23.89 3.10
CA LEU A 123 18.06 -25.17 3.26
C LEU A 123 19.01 -26.35 2.99
N PRO A 124 19.02 -27.39 3.85
CA PRO A 124 19.80 -28.60 3.60
C PRO A 124 19.33 -29.29 2.31
N GLY A 125 20.27 -29.63 1.41
CA GLY A 125 19.98 -30.34 0.16
C GLY A 125 19.91 -29.47 -1.10
N ALA A 126 20.00 -28.14 -1.00
CA ALA A 126 20.09 -27.22 -2.14
C ALA A 126 21.52 -27.20 -2.73
N GLY A 127 21.91 -28.26 -3.42
CA GLY A 127 23.17 -28.29 -4.17
C GLY A 127 23.19 -27.30 -5.35
N PRO A 128 24.36 -26.80 -5.79
CA PRO A 128 24.47 -25.88 -6.91
C PRO A 128 24.00 -26.57 -8.21
N GLY A 129 22.81 -26.22 -8.71
CA GLY A 129 22.31 -26.68 -10.01
C GLY A 129 20.82 -26.97 -10.12
N GLN A 130 20.09 -27.13 -9.01
CA GLN A 130 18.64 -27.37 -9.07
C GLN A 130 17.87 -26.05 -9.10
N ARG A 131 17.54 -25.56 -10.31
CA ARG A 131 16.53 -24.51 -10.48
C ARG A 131 15.17 -25.12 -10.15
N HIS A 132 14.67 -24.92 -8.94
CA HIS A 132 13.28 -25.22 -8.64
C HIS A 132 12.41 -24.19 -9.35
N ALA A 133 11.81 -24.59 -10.48
CA ALA A 133 10.75 -23.79 -11.09
C ALA A 133 9.59 -23.71 -10.08
N PHE A 134 9.28 -22.51 -9.62
CA PHE A 134 8.06 -22.26 -8.86
C PHE A 134 6.86 -22.41 -9.79
N THR A 135 6.25 -23.58 -9.82
CA THR A 135 4.90 -23.76 -10.38
C THR A 135 3.90 -23.28 -9.35
N ALA A 136 3.27 -22.14 -9.62
CA ALA A 136 2.15 -21.65 -8.81
C ALA A 136 1.05 -22.74 -8.75
N PRO A 137 0.38 -22.92 -7.59
CA PRO A 137 -0.72 -23.87 -7.47
C PRO A 137 -1.86 -23.46 -8.42
N ALA A 138 -2.40 -24.44 -9.14
CA ALA A 138 -3.53 -24.23 -10.04
C ALA A 138 -4.71 -23.59 -9.27
N GLU A 139 -5.26 -22.51 -9.84
CA GLU A 139 -6.48 -21.88 -9.34
C GLU A 139 -7.59 -22.94 -9.22
N ARG A 140 -8.09 -23.14 -8.01
CA ARG A 140 -9.31 -23.91 -7.77
C ARG A 140 -10.47 -23.11 -8.35
N GLN A 141 -11.04 -23.59 -9.46
CA GLN A 141 -12.34 -23.14 -9.94
C GLN A 141 -13.40 -23.75 -9.03
N ASP A 142 -14.01 -22.93 -8.17
CA ASP A 142 -15.24 -23.32 -7.47
C ASP A 142 -16.43 -23.21 -8.44
N PRO A 143 -17.32 -24.22 -8.50
CA PRO A 143 -18.47 -24.20 -9.38
C PRO A 143 -19.55 -23.22 -8.88
N ALA A 144 -20.24 -22.62 -9.86
CA ALA A 144 -21.29 -21.61 -9.71
C ALA A 144 -22.55 -22.09 -8.98
#